data_AF-A0A8T1A7X6-F1
#
_entry.id   AF-A0A8T1A7X6-F1
#
_cell.length_a   1.000
_cell.length_b   1.000
_cell.length_c   1.000
_cell.angle_alpha   90.00
_cell.angle_beta   90.00
_cell.angle_gamma   90.00
#
_symmetry.space_group_name_H-M   'P 1'
#
loop_
_entity.id
_entity.type
_entity.pdbx_description
1 polymer ?
#
loop_
_entity_poly.entity_id
_entity_poly.type
_entity_poly.pdbx_seq_one_letter_code
_entity_poly.pdbx_strand_id
1 'polypeptide(L)'
;KWLAKDVILLAADDGYLDGSDGYAPGTEAWLQAYHLDPIESGLQGGLSMRAGVIRAAVNLETLYGSRCPRVPSTPNSYDSGSLSEEYTPPEFKERTRNYLTNLKGMLHFMTTLATGPSGPHANFISYNIDSITLSLTKSQTSGGRPLASRDVLRSIEMVVRALSNLEEKLHQSFFLYVLPSTSTFVSVGEYIYVVLLVISPAIAHLLYLANQTTGMRVALSLTVFLVVETLCVLLLVGISKNFATPTALLQTFSSSNTSATRWFELAIAISVTQALTILVVMPTLRSVAGFSGCVEIYDWRKKVTTYEAEEQSKLLQESTKATEKTVVDTKPDANNDIPKLDSGWRAIKFFTMVVIVYAHCIMGILNYPMALFCAIPMAHFARVVPFGTATLPKNVWNGLWLFLSSPLVLLILLNWSRLDVVAGLSYAVDSFVQRVNLLALAYICCIYIPAHTLSLVIWTYPSVPHSGKKQKLE
;
A
#
# COMPACT_ATOMS: atom_id res chain seq x y z
N LYS A 1 -47.58 -11.41 -12.15
CA LYS A 1 -47.29 -12.74 -11.57
C LYS A 1 -46.41 -12.54 -10.34
N TRP A 2 -46.94 -12.76 -9.14
CA TRP A 2 -46.11 -12.83 -7.94
C TRP A 2 -45.27 -14.10 -8.07
N LEU A 3 -43.98 -13.95 -8.36
CA LEU A 3 -43.04 -15.06 -8.24
C LEU A 3 -43.07 -15.47 -6.77
N ALA A 4 -43.37 -16.74 -6.50
CA ALA A 4 -43.17 -17.32 -5.17
C ALA A 4 -41.71 -17.02 -4.76
N LYS A 5 -41.55 -16.46 -3.55
CA LYS A 5 -40.23 -16.23 -2.96
C LYS A 5 -39.94 -17.42 -2.07
N ASP A 6 -38.94 -18.20 -2.43
CA ASP A 6 -38.45 -19.29 -1.58
C ASP A 6 -37.50 -18.72 -0.52
N VAL A 7 -37.54 -19.31 0.68
CA VAL A 7 -36.64 -18.95 1.79
C VAL A 7 -35.72 -20.13 2.04
N ILE A 8 -34.41 -19.89 2.01
CA ILE A 8 -33.38 -20.87 2.31
C ILE A 8 -32.83 -20.57 3.70
N LEU A 9 -32.84 -21.56 4.59
CA LEU A 9 -32.15 -21.50 5.87
C LEU A 9 -30.85 -22.30 5.75
N LEU A 10 -29.72 -21.60 5.83
CA LEU A 10 -28.39 -22.20 5.76
C LEU A 10 -27.75 -22.17 7.16
N ALA A 11 -27.29 -23.34 7.60
CA ALA A 11 -26.40 -23.47 8.74
C ALA A 11 -25.06 -24.01 8.22
N ALA A 12 -24.06 -23.14 8.16
CA ALA A 12 -22.72 -23.47 7.69
C ALA A 12 -21.75 -23.57 8.88
N ASP A 13 -20.75 -24.45 8.78
CA ASP A 13 -19.62 -24.48 9.70
C ASP A 13 -18.46 -23.68 9.09
N ASP A 14 -18.29 -22.45 9.56
CA ASP A 14 -17.25 -21.53 9.12
C ASP A 14 -16.03 -21.53 10.07
N GLY A 15 -15.91 -22.57 10.91
CA GLY A 15 -14.78 -22.77 11.81
C GLY A 15 -14.83 -21.88 13.06
N TYR A 16 -13.69 -21.77 13.75
CA TYR A 16 -13.61 -21.15 15.09
C TYR A 16 -13.99 -19.66 15.11
N LEU A 17 -13.81 -18.94 14.00
CA LEU A 17 -14.09 -17.51 13.90
C LEU A 17 -15.46 -17.20 13.31
N ASP A 18 -16.27 -18.21 12.95
CA ASP A 18 -17.64 -18.07 12.42
C ASP A 18 -17.72 -17.04 11.27
N GLY A 19 -16.70 -16.97 10.42
CA GLY A 19 -16.59 -16.02 9.31
C GLY A 19 -16.33 -14.56 9.68
N SER A 20 -16.11 -14.22 10.96
CA SER A 20 -15.96 -12.83 11.42
C SER A 20 -14.73 -12.09 10.87
N ASP A 21 -13.72 -12.81 10.39
CA ASP A 21 -12.54 -12.30 9.72
C ASP A 21 -12.74 -12.07 8.22
N GLY A 22 -13.93 -12.36 7.69
CA GLY A 22 -14.22 -12.34 6.25
C GLY A 22 -13.96 -13.67 5.55
N TYR A 23 -13.50 -14.69 6.27
CA TYR A 23 -13.26 -16.02 5.72
C TYR A 23 -14.27 -17.02 6.28
N ALA A 24 -15.28 -17.34 5.46
CA ALA A 24 -16.35 -18.26 5.81
C ALA A 24 -16.35 -19.48 4.86
N PRO A 25 -15.51 -20.50 5.11
CA PRO A 25 -15.25 -21.58 4.15
C PRO A 25 -16.45 -22.50 3.91
N GLY A 26 -17.28 -22.76 4.91
CA GLY A 26 -18.50 -23.56 4.77
C GLY A 26 -19.54 -22.84 3.92
N THR A 27 -19.72 -21.55 4.18
CA THR A 27 -20.59 -20.69 3.38
C THR A 27 -20.09 -20.56 1.94
N GLU A 28 -18.78 -20.39 1.73
CA GLU A 28 -18.18 -20.33 0.40
C GLU A 28 -18.38 -21.64 -0.38
N ALA A 29 -18.10 -22.78 0.24
CA ALA A 29 -18.28 -24.10 -0.38
C ALA A 29 -19.74 -24.34 -0.78
N TRP A 30 -20.70 -23.93 0.06
CA TRP A 30 -22.11 -24.01 -0.28
C TRP A 30 -22.47 -23.09 -1.46
N LEU A 31 -21.99 -21.84 -1.47
CA LEU A 31 -22.23 -20.90 -2.57
C LEU A 31 -21.65 -21.40 -3.89
N GLN A 32 -20.44 -21.97 -3.86
CA GLN A 32 -19.81 -22.60 -5.02
C GLN A 32 -20.69 -23.77 -5.49
N ALA A 33 -21.04 -24.71 -4.61
CA ALA A 33 -21.89 -25.86 -4.95
C ALA A 33 -23.26 -25.43 -5.49
N TYR A 34 -23.85 -24.37 -4.94
CA TYR A 34 -25.14 -23.84 -5.39
C TYR A 34 -25.07 -23.28 -6.81
N HIS A 35 -23.97 -22.61 -7.19
CA HIS A 35 -23.80 -22.00 -8.51
C HIS A 35 -23.06 -22.89 -9.52
N LEU A 36 -22.57 -24.06 -9.12
CA LEU A 36 -21.96 -25.05 -10.00
C LEU A 36 -23.06 -25.73 -10.82
N ASP A 37 -23.07 -25.47 -12.12
CA ASP A 37 -23.99 -26.06 -13.07
C ASP A 37 -23.21 -26.64 -14.27
N PRO A 38 -23.45 -27.89 -14.71
CA PRO A 38 -24.34 -28.91 -14.15
C PRO A 38 -23.63 -29.94 -13.23
N ILE A 39 -24.35 -30.46 -12.24
CA ILE A 39 -23.90 -31.59 -11.39
C ILE A 39 -24.17 -32.91 -12.13
N GLU A 40 -23.12 -33.61 -12.56
CA GLU A 40 -23.24 -34.97 -13.12
C GLU A 40 -23.47 -35.99 -11.99
N SER A 41 -24.73 -36.33 -11.72
CA SER A 41 -25.09 -37.49 -10.89
C SER A 41 -24.74 -38.78 -11.64
N GLY A 42 -23.64 -39.43 -11.25
CA GLY A 42 -23.01 -40.56 -11.95
C GLY A 42 -23.81 -41.88 -12.07
N LEU A 43 -25.14 -41.89 -12.02
CA LEU A 43 -25.93 -43.11 -12.26
C LEU A 43 -27.15 -42.95 -13.18
N GLN A 44 -27.64 -41.73 -13.40
CA GLN A 44 -28.74 -41.40 -14.32
C GLN A 44 -28.49 -39.98 -14.81
N GLY A 45 -28.47 -39.78 -16.13
CA GLY A 45 -28.00 -38.58 -16.84
C GLY A 45 -28.25 -37.25 -16.13
N GLY A 46 -27.25 -36.36 -16.21
CA GLY A 46 -27.18 -35.10 -15.46
C GLY A 46 -28.51 -34.34 -15.44
N LEU A 47 -29.05 -34.16 -14.24
CA LEU A 47 -30.16 -33.24 -14.01
C LEU A 47 -29.61 -31.83 -14.15
N SER A 48 -30.01 -31.13 -15.21
CA SER A 48 -29.75 -29.69 -15.38
C SER A 48 -30.56 -28.91 -14.32
N MET A 49 -30.08 -28.89 -13.08
CA MET A 49 -30.67 -28.07 -12.02
C MET A 49 -30.10 -26.66 -12.10
N ARG A 50 -30.84 -25.76 -12.78
CA ARG A 50 -30.45 -24.35 -12.78
C ARG A 50 -30.60 -23.78 -11.38
N ALA A 51 -29.49 -23.38 -10.78
CA ALA A 51 -29.47 -22.59 -9.56
C ALA A 51 -30.41 -21.37 -9.70
N GLY A 52 -31.31 -21.19 -8.74
CA GLY A 52 -32.18 -20.02 -8.70
C GLY A 52 -31.39 -18.74 -8.44
N VAL A 53 -31.94 -17.58 -8.79
CA VAL A 53 -31.29 -16.30 -8.44
C VAL A 53 -31.52 -16.02 -6.96
N ILE A 54 -30.45 -16.06 -6.17
CA ILE A 54 -30.49 -15.58 -4.78
C ILE A 54 -30.59 -14.05 -4.82
N ARG A 55 -31.64 -13.50 -4.20
CA ARG A 55 -31.90 -12.05 -4.19
C ARG A 55 -31.13 -11.32 -3.09
N ALA A 56 -31.13 -11.87 -1.88
CA ALA A 56 -30.49 -11.28 -0.73
C ALA A 56 -30.16 -12.37 0.32
N ALA A 57 -29.20 -12.09 1.18
CA ALA A 57 -28.82 -12.95 2.31
C ALA A 57 -28.75 -12.14 3.63
N VAL A 58 -29.21 -12.74 4.72
CA VAL A 58 -29.08 -12.17 6.07
C VAL A 58 -28.29 -13.17 6.91
N ASN A 59 -27.08 -12.81 7.27
CA ASN A 59 -26.19 -13.62 8.09
C ASN A 59 -26.37 -13.25 9.56
N LEU A 60 -26.44 -14.26 10.42
CA LEU A 60 -26.56 -14.10 11.87
C LEU A 60 -25.29 -14.62 12.51
N GLU A 61 -24.43 -13.73 13.02
CA GLU A 61 -23.21 -14.15 13.70
C GLU A 61 -23.52 -14.57 15.14
N THR A 62 -22.97 -15.73 15.53
CA THR A 62 -23.03 -16.15 16.92
C THR A 62 -21.91 -15.47 17.72
N LEU A 63 -22.22 -15.06 18.97
CA LEU A 63 -21.36 -14.25 19.86
C LEU A 63 -20.01 -14.89 20.24
N TYR A 64 -19.65 -16.05 19.71
CA TYR A 64 -18.47 -16.81 20.12
C TYR A 64 -17.21 -16.20 19.49
N GLY A 65 -16.67 -15.17 20.13
CA GLY A 65 -15.35 -14.61 19.79
C GLY A 65 -15.34 -13.54 18.69
N SER A 66 -16.50 -13.03 18.27
CA SER A 66 -16.66 -12.10 17.15
C SER A 66 -15.76 -10.86 17.30
N ARG A 67 -14.71 -10.79 16.48
CA ARG A 67 -13.94 -9.57 16.16
C ARG A 67 -14.66 -8.81 15.04
N CYS A 68 -15.98 -8.68 15.16
CA CYS A 68 -16.77 -7.84 14.25
C CYS A 68 -16.18 -6.42 14.27
N PRO A 69 -16.18 -5.65 13.16
CA PRO A 69 -15.61 -4.31 13.10
C PRO A 69 -16.28 -3.41 14.13
N ARG A 70 -15.67 -3.33 15.30
CA ARG A 70 -16.24 -2.63 16.44
C ARG A 70 -16.00 -1.16 16.15
N VAL A 71 -17.01 -0.44 15.68
CA VAL A 71 -17.04 1.00 15.95
C VAL A 71 -17.04 1.09 17.47
N PRO A 72 -15.97 1.59 18.10
CA PRO A 72 -15.82 1.51 19.54
C PRO A 72 -16.90 2.38 20.17
N SER A 73 -18.00 1.75 20.60
CA SER A 73 -18.81 2.30 21.67
C SER A 73 -17.90 2.34 22.90
N THR A 74 -17.57 3.56 23.34
CA THR A 74 -16.85 3.93 24.58
C THR A 74 -16.27 2.74 25.36
N PRO A 75 -14.98 2.42 25.20
CA PRO A 75 -14.30 1.50 26.10
C PRO A 75 -13.95 2.26 27.38
N ASN A 76 -14.73 2.07 28.44
CA ASN A 76 -14.21 2.33 29.78
C ASN A 76 -13.31 1.15 30.18
N SER A 77 -12.16 1.50 30.79
CA SER A 77 -11.15 0.67 31.42
C SER A 77 -10.18 -0.10 30.51
N TYR A 78 -8.97 0.46 30.35
CA TYR A 78 -7.71 -0.13 30.81
C TYR A 78 -6.78 1.02 31.19
N ASP A 79 -6.44 1.12 32.48
CA ASP A 79 -5.45 2.07 33.00
C ASP A 79 -4.07 1.71 32.43
N SER A 80 -3.52 2.58 31.60
CA SER A 80 -2.13 2.53 31.21
C SER A 80 -1.53 3.95 31.28
N GLY A 81 -0.76 4.21 32.35
CA GLY A 81 0.16 5.34 32.41
C GLY A 81 -0.06 6.33 33.55
N SER A 82 0.07 5.87 34.79
CA SER A 82 0.18 6.68 36.00
C SER A 82 1.54 7.39 36.06
N LEU A 83 1.73 8.48 35.31
CA LEU A 83 2.90 9.37 35.48
C LEU A 83 2.73 10.80 34.92
N SER A 84 1.61 11.13 34.25
CA SER A 84 1.33 12.49 33.75
C SER A 84 0.09 13.13 34.39
N GLU A 85 -0.31 12.66 35.58
CA GLU A 85 -1.71 12.65 36.00
C GLU A 85 -2.18 13.84 36.86
N GLU A 86 -1.30 14.81 37.17
CA GLU A 86 -1.59 15.74 38.28
C GLU A 86 -2.09 17.15 37.88
N TYR A 87 -2.02 17.58 36.61
CA TYR A 87 -2.31 19.00 36.24
C TYR A 87 -3.16 19.25 34.98
N THR A 88 -3.98 18.30 34.51
CA THR A 88 -4.85 18.55 33.35
C THR A 88 -6.32 18.80 33.74
N PRO A 89 -6.98 19.87 33.23
CA PRO A 89 -8.39 20.13 33.49
C PRO A 89 -9.28 18.94 33.08
N PRO A 90 -10.31 18.57 33.87
CA PRO A 90 -11.13 17.38 33.62
C PRO A 90 -11.86 17.42 32.26
N GLU A 91 -12.28 18.60 31.81
CA GLU A 91 -12.93 18.79 30.50
C GLU A 91 -12.00 18.48 29.32
N PHE A 92 -10.72 18.85 29.42
CA PHE A 92 -9.72 18.55 28.38
C PHE A 92 -9.42 17.05 28.31
N LYS A 93 -9.39 16.37 29.47
CA LYS A 93 -9.21 14.92 29.57
C LYS A 93 -10.36 14.17 28.88
N GLU A 94 -11.59 14.60 29.09
CA GLU A 94 -12.77 14.00 28.44
C GLU A 94 -12.78 14.22 26.94
N ARG A 95 -12.51 15.45 26.48
CA ARG A 95 -12.44 15.78 25.06
C ARG A 95 -11.35 14.99 24.33
N THR A 96 -10.18 14.85 24.95
CA THR A 96 -9.05 14.06 24.42
C THR A 96 -9.41 12.57 24.35
N ARG A 97 -10.04 12.03 25.39
CA ARG A 97 -10.48 10.63 25.41
C ARG A 97 -11.52 10.34 24.31
N ASN A 98 -12.48 11.24 24.14
CA ASN A 98 -13.51 11.12 23.10
C ASN A 98 -12.89 11.20 21.70
N TYR A 99 -11.94 12.14 21.50
CA TYR A 99 -11.18 12.24 20.26
C TYR A 99 -10.38 10.96 19.96
N LEU A 100 -9.62 10.43 20.93
CA LEU A 100 -8.84 9.21 20.76
C LEU A 100 -9.71 7.98 20.51
N THR A 101 -10.89 7.92 21.12
CA THR A 101 -11.86 6.83 20.90
C THR A 101 -12.41 6.89 19.47
N ASN A 102 -12.81 8.07 19.01
CA ASN A 102 -13.27 8.28 17.63
C ASN A 102 -12.15 8.03 16.61
N LEU A 103 -10.91 8.45 16.92
CA LEU A 103 -9.74 8.18 16.08
C LEU A 103 -9.46 6.68 15.98
N LYS A 104 -9.53 5.95 17.11
CA LYS A 104 -9.38 4.50 17.13
C LYS A 104 -10.47 3.81 16.29
N GLY A 105 -11.71 4.28 16.40
CA GLY A 105 -12.83 3.78 15.59
C GLY A 105 -12.64 4.03 14.10
N MET A 106 -12.27 5.27 13.76
CA MET A 106 -11.93 5.66 12.40
C MET A 106 -10.80 4.80 11.82
N LEU A 107 -9.71 4.62 12.56
CA LEU A 107 -8.57 3.81 12.12
C LEU A 107 -8.95 2.35 11.94
N HIS A 108 -9.77 1.79 12.84
CA HIS A 108 -10.24 0.41 12.71
C HIS A 108 -11.15 0.21 11.48
N PHE A 109 -12.05 1.16 11.24
CA PHE A 109 -12.86 1.19 10.02
C PHE A 109 -11.97 1.27 8.78
N MET A 110 -11.01 2.20 8.76
CA MET A 110 -10.04 2.34 7.68
C MET A 110 -9.17 1.09 7.47
N THR A 111 -8.73 0.41 8.54
CA THR A 111 -7.97 -0.84 8.40
C THR A 111 -8.82 -1.91 7.75
N THR A 112 -10.09 -2.01 8.12
CA THR A 112 -11.03 -2.98 7.54
C THR A 112 -11.21 -2.72 6.05
N LEU A 113 -11.46 -1.46 5.68
CA LEU A 113 -11.57 -1.06 4.27
C LEU A 113 -10.28 -1.30 3.46
N ALA A 114 -9.11 -1.14 4.09
CA ALA A 114 -7.82 -1.39 3.46
C ALA A 114 -7.56 -2.89 3.23
N THR A 115 -7.96 -3.75 4.17
CA THR A 115 -7.76 -5.21 4.10
C THR A 115 -8.74 -5.92 3.17
N GLY A 116 -9.86 -5.27 2.84
CA GLY A 116 -10.93 -5.84 2.00
C GLY A 116 -12.22 -6.10 2.79
N PRO A 117 -13.28 -6.56 2.11
CA PRO A 117 -14.56 -6.83 2.78
C PRO A 117 -14.36 -7.87 3.89
N SER A 118 -14.93 -7.62 5.07
CA SER A 118 -14.81 -8.49 6.24
C SER A 118 -16.17 -8.96 6.73
N GLY A 119 -16.19 -10.07 7.48
CA GLY A 119 -17.40 -10.72 7.98
C GLY A 119 -18.06 -11.68 6.97
N PRO A 120 -19.03 -12.50 7.41
CA PRO A 120 -19.64 -13.57 6.60
C PRO A 120 -20.33 -13.08 5.32
N HIS A 121 -20.80 -11.83 5.30
CA HIS A 121 -21.41 -11.22 4.11
C HIS A 121 -20.42 -11.02 2.95
N ALA A 122 -19.10 -10.98 3.22
CA ALA A 122 -18.08 -10.75 2.20
C ALA A 122 -18.12 -11.80 1.08
N ASN A 123 -18.40 -13.07 1.41
CA ASN A 123 -18.45 -14.17 0.44
C ASN A 123 -19.52 -13.98 -0.65
N PHE A 124 -20.63 -13.34 -0.30
CA PHE A 124 -21.77 -13.13 -1.19
C PHE A 124 -21.53 -12.03 -2.25
N ILE A 125 -20.53 -11.17 -2.02
CA ILE A 125 -20.15 -10.09 -2.96
C ILE A 125 -19.73 -10.65 -4.31
N SER A 126 -18.95 -11.73 -4.31
CA SER A 126 -18.45 -12.38 -5.54
C SER A 126 -19.57 -12.93 -6.43
N TYR A 127 -20.71 -13.29 -5.83
CA TYR A 127 -21.92 -13.78 -6.52
C TYR A 127 -22.92 -12.66 -6.81
N ASN A 128 -22.57 -11.40 -6.51
CA ASN A 128 -23.44 -10.24 -6.67
C ASN A 128 -24.78 -10.37 -5.91
N ILE A 129 -24.72 -10.99 -4.71
CA ILE A 129 -25.84 -11.18 -3.79
C ILE A 129 -25.76 -10.12 -2.69
N ASP A 130 -26.82 -9.32 -2.56
CA ASP A 130 -26.93 -8.31 -1.51
C ASP A 130 -27.01 -9.00 -0.14
N SER A 131 -26.07 -8.71 0.75
CA SER A 131 -26.01 -9.39 2.04
C SER A 131 -25.71 -8.46 3.21
N ILE A 132 -26.30 -8.76 4.36
CA ILE A 132 -26.05 -8.05 5.63
C ILE A 132 -25.70 -9.05 6.72
N THR A 133 -24.79 -8.68 7.61
CA THR A 133 -24.49 -9.45 8.81
C THR A 133 -25.06 -8.75 10.03
N LEU A 134 -25.83 -9.48 10.83
CA LEU A 134 -26.33 -9.03 12.12
C LEU A 134 -25.53 -9.71 13.22
N SER A 135 -24.79 -8.90 13.97
CA SER A 135 -23.97 -9.36 15.08
C SER A 135 -24.52 -8.83 16.39
N LEU A 136 -24.75 -9.72 17.34
CA LEU A 136 -25.17 -9.34 18.68
C LEU A 136 -23.98 -8.75 19.43
N THR A 137 -24.10 -7.51 19.89
CA THR A 137 -23.09 -6.89 20.74
C THR A 137 -23.52 -6.96 22.20
N LYS A 138 -22.62 -7.40 23.07
CA LYS A 138 -22.85 -7.38 24.52
C LYS A 138 -22.72 -5.95 25.04
N SER A 139 -23.79 -5.42 25.64
CA SER A 139 -23.71 -4.15 26.37
C SER A 139 -22.90 -4.35 27.66
N GLN A 140 -21.89 -3.51 27.87
CA GLN A 140 -21.04 -3.54 29.07
C GLN A 140 -21.77 -2.99 30.32
N THR A 141 -22.83 -2.20 30.13
CA THR A 141 -23.61 -1.56 31.20
C THR A 141 -24.80 -2.39 31.67
N SER A 142 -25.25 -3.38 30.90
CA SER A 142 -26.33 -4.27 31.33
C SER A 142 -25.78 -5.38 32.21
N GLY A 143 -25.97 -5.27 33.52
CA GLY A 143 -25.65 -6.33 34.48
C GLY A 143 -26.38 -7.62 34.14
N GLY A 144 -25.69 -8.54 33.45
CA GLY A 144 -26.01 -9.96 33.32
C GLY A 144 -27.41 -10.36 32.82
N ARG A 145 -28.25 -9.43 32.31
CA ARG A 145 -29.60 -9.79 31.87
C ARG A 145 -29.50 -10.75 30.68
N PRO A 146 -30.14 -11.94 30.75
CA PRO A 146 -30.19 -12.84 29.61
C PRO A 146 -30.91 -12.15 28.45
N LEU A 147 -30.35 -12.26 27.25
CA LEU A 147 -30.95 -11.72 26.03
C LEU A 147 -32.29 -12.44 25.80
N ALA A 148 -33.39 -11.70 25.81
CA ALA A 148 -34.69 -12.27 25.48
C ALA A 148 -34.76 -12.58 23.98
N SER A 149 -35.01 -13.84 23.63
CA SER A 149 -35.15 -14.29 22.24
C SER A 149 -36.15 -13.46 21.44
N ARG A 150 -37.22 -12.99 22.09
CA ARG A 150 -38.22 -12.11 21.51
C ARG A 150 -37.64 -10.78 21.02
N ASP A 151 -36.70 -10.19 21.75
CA ASP A 151 -36.13 -8.89 21.39
C ASP A 151 -35.14 -9.02 20.22
N VAL A 152 -34.45 -10.17 20.12
CA VAL A 152 -33.62 -10.53 18.97
C VAL A 152 -34.49 -10.77 17.73
N LEU A 153 -35.53 -11.59 17.85
CA LEU A 153 -36.45 -11.87 16.73
C LEU A 153 -37.16 -10.60 16.25
N ARG A 154 -37.56 -9.70 17.16
CA ARG A 154 -38.12 -8.39 16.80
C ARG A 154 -37.12 -7.56 16.02
N SER A 155 -35.85 -7.54 16.43
CA SER A 155 -34.79 -6.82 15.72
C SER A 155 -34.59 -7.38 14.31
N ILE A 156 -34.56 -8.71 14.16
CA ILE A 156 -34.45 -9.38 12.86
C ILE A 156 -35.66 -9.05 11.98
N GLU A 157 -36.88 -9.12 12.52
CA GLU A 157 -38.11 -8.77 11.79
C GLU A 157 -38.08 -7.31 11.29
N MET A 158 -37.62 -6.39 12.13
CA MET A 158 -37.47 -4.98 11.75
C MET A 158 -36.47 -4.80 10.61
N VAL A 159 -35.32 -5.48 10.66
CA VAL A 159 -34.31 -5.44 9.59
C VAL A 159 -34.87 -6.02 8.29
N VAL A 160 -35.50 -7.20 8.34
CA VAL A 160 -36.08 -7.83 7.14
C VAL A 160 -37.18 -6.97 6.53
N ARG A 161 -38.04 -6.34 7.35
CA ARG A 161 -39.07 -5.41 6.86
C ARG A 161 -38.44 -4.15 6.25
N ALA A 162 -37.39 -3.60 6.86
CA ALA A 162 -36.66 -2.45 6.32
C ALA A 162 -36.02 -2.78 4.98
N LEU A 163 -35.32 -3.92 4.88
CA LEU A 163 -34.71 -4.40 3.64
C LEU A 163 -35.75 -4.70 2.54
N SER A 164 -36.91 -5.25 2.91
CA SER A 164 -37.99 -5.50 1.95
C SER A 164 -38.63 -4.22 1.40
N ASN A 165 -38.48 -3.09 2.10
CA ASN A 165 -38.98 -1.78 1.67
C ASN A 165 -37.93 -0.95 0.94
N LEU A 166 -36.69 -1.42 0.83
CA LEU A 166 -35.68 -0.75 0.00
C LEU A 166 -36.07 -0.90 -1.48
N GLU A 167 -36.23 0.23 -2.14
CA GLU A 167 -36.50 0.31 -3.58
C GLU A 167 -35.22 0.03 -4.39
N GLU A 168 -34.06 0.35 -3.81
CA GLU A 168 -32.74 0.18 -4.40
C GLU A 168 -31.99 -1.00 -3.79
N LYS A 169 -31.14 -1.62 -4.60
CA LYS A 169 -30.20 -2.65 -4.14
C LYS A 169 -29.19 -2.06 -3.16
N LEU A 170 -28.60 -2.89 -2.32
CA LEU A 170 -27.52 -2.44 -1.43
C LEU A 170 -26.33 -2.00 -2.29
N HIS A 171 -26.13 -0.70 -2.43
CA HIS A 171 -24.98 -0.15 -3.13
C HIS A 171 -23.73 -0.29 -2.28
N GLN A 172 -22.78 -1.06 -2.79
CA GLN A 172 -21.46 -1.21 -2.21
C GLN A 172 -20.64 0.07 -2.45
N SER A 173 -20.70 1.03 -1.52
CA SER A 173 -19.88 2.25 -1.59
C SER A 173 -18.92 2.33 -0.41
N PHE A 174 -17.91 1.47 -0.41
CA PHE A 174 -16.89 1.40 0.64
C PHE A 174 -15.92 2.59 0.65
N PHE A 175 -15.93 3.42 -0.39
CA PHE A 175 -14.87 4.41 -0.64
C PHE A 175 -15.37 5.86 -0.72
N LEU A 176 -16.60 6.15 -0.26
CA LEU A 176 -17.15 7.51 -0.30
C LEU A 176 -17.36 8.14 1.08
N TYR A 177 -17.00 7.44 2.17
CA TYR A 177 -17.17 7.97 3.51
C TYR A 177 -16.22 7.36 4.54
N VAL A 178 -16.07 8.09 5.64
CA VAL A 178 -15.36 7.63 6.84
C VAL A 178 -16.33 7.66 8.01
N LEU A 179 -16.29 6.63 8.87
CA LEU A 179 -17.09 6.56 10.09
C LEU A 179 -16.18 6.66 11.33
N PRO A 180 -15.98 7.87 11.90
CA PRO A 180 -15.27 8.01 13.18
C PRO A 180 -16.04 7.41 14.36
N SER A 181 -17.37 7.44 14.30
CA SER A 181 -18.28 6.94 15.33
C SER A 181 -19.58 6.48 14.68
N THR A 182 -20.42 5.73 15.41
CA THR A 182 -21.71 5.23 14.93
C THR A 182 -22.71 6.37 14.64
N SER A 183 -22.44 7.55 15.18
CA SER A 183 -23.28 8.75 15.03
C SER A 183 -22.67 9.81 14.11
N THR A 184 -21.46 9.59 13.60
CA THR A 184 -20.71 10.61 12.86
C THR A 184 -20.28 10.07 11.52
N PHE A 185 -20.69 10.78 10.47
CA PHE A 185 -20.42 10.45 9.08
C PHE A 185 -19.59 11.59 8.47
N VAL A 186 -18.50 11.22 7.80
CA VAL A 186 -17.64 12.15 7.04
C VAL A 186 -17.68 11.75 5.58
N SER A 187 -18.07 12.69 4.71
CA SER A 187 -18.25 12.39 3.28
C SER A 187 -16.94 12.48 2.49
N VAL A 188 -16.93 11.90 1.28
CA VAL A 188 -15.82 12.02 0.32
C VAL A 188 -15.44 13.46 0.00
N GLY A 189 -16.41 14.37 -0.02
CA GLY A 189 -16.19 15.77 -0.26
C GLY A 189 -15.30 16.43 0.82
N GLU A 190 -15.23 15.86 2.02
CA GLU A 190 -14.46 16.42 3.13
C GLU A 190 -13.07 15.78 3.26
N TYR A 191 -12.98 14.45 3.20
CA TYR A 191 -11.68 13.80 3.43
C TYR A 191 -10.76 13.85 2.20
N ILE A 192 -11.27 14.06 0.98
CA ILE A 192 -10.42 14.15 -0.22
C ILE A 192 -9.39 15.28 -0.13
N TYR A 193 -9.73 16.39 0.53
CA TYR A 193 -8.80 17.49 0.78
C TYR A 193 -7.58 17.04 1.59
N VAL A 194 -7.79 16.16 2.57
CA VAL A 194 -6.71 15.62 3.40
C VAL A 194 -5.79 14.74 2.56
N VAL A 195 -6.35 13.88 1.71
CA VAL A 195 -5.58 13.01 0.80
C VAL A 195 -4.73 13.86 -0.16
N LEU A 196 -5.32 14.89 -0.77
CA LEU A 196 -4.59 15.79 -1.67
C LEU A 196 -3.47 16.55 -0.95
N LEU A 197 -3.71 17.00 0.28
CA LEU A 197 -2.71 17.70 1.09
C LEU A 197 -1.52 16.78 1.42
N VAL A 198 -1.77 15.53 1.78
CA VAL A 198 -0.73 14.53 2.07
C VAL A 198 0.14 14.23 0.84
N ILE A 199 -0.44 14.22 -0.37
CA ILE A 199 0.28 13.93 -1.62
C ILE A 199 1.03 15.15 -2.16
N SER A 200 0.58 16.37 -1.82
CA SER A 200 1.13 17.62 -2.37
C SER A 200 2.66 17.77 -2.34
N PRO A 201 3.41 17.34 -1.28
CA PRO A 201 4.86 17.47 -1.28
C PRO A 201 5.54 16.52 -2.27
N ALA A 202 4.95 15.33 -2.51
CA ALA A 202 5.46 14.38 -3.48
C ALA A 202 5.27 14.90 -4.92
N ILE A 203 4.13 15.53 -5.22
CA ILE A 203 3.88 16.18 -6.51
C ILE A 203 4.85 17.35 -6.73
N ALA A 204 5.03 18.22 -5.72
CA ALA A 204 5.97 19.34 -5.82
C ALA A 204 7.41 18.85 -6.09
N HIS A 205 7.83 17.80 -5.40
CA HIS A 205 9.14 17.19 -5.62
C HIS A 205 9.26 16.54 -7.01
N LEU A 206 8.21 15.87 -7.49
CA LEU A 206 8.16 15.32 -8.85
C LEU A 206 8.33 16.44 -9.90
N LEU A 207 7.62 17.56 -9.75
CA LEU A 207 7.71 18.70 -10.66
C LEU A 207 9.11 19.35 -10.63
N TYR A 208 9.71 19.44 -9.43
CA TYR A 208 11.09 19.91 -9.28
C TYR A 208 12.08 19.00 -10.01
N LEU A 209 11.93 17.67 -9.91
CA LEU A 209 12.77 16.73 -10.65
C LEU A 209 12.54 16.82 -12.16
N ALA A 210 11.30 16.97 -12.60
CA ALA A 210 10.95 17.09 -14.02
C ALA A 210 11.73 18.21 -14.72
N ASN A 211 11.87 19.36 -14.05
CA ASN A 211 12.60 20.52 -14.58
C ASN A 211 14.13 20.32 -14.60
N GLN A 212 14.65 19.33 -13.88
CA GLN A 212 16.08 19.04 -13.79
C GLN A 212 16.52 17.84 -14.64
N THR A 213 15.58 17.03 -15.11
CA THR A 213 15.86 15.87 -15.95
C THR A 213 15.74 16.22 -17.42
N THR A 214 16.88 16.29 -18.13
CA THR A 214 16.90 16.49 -19.58
C THR A 214 17.77 15.44 -20.28
N GLY A 215 17.38 15.07 -21.50
CA GLY A 215 18.18 14.28 -22.43
C GLY A 215 18.07 12.75 -22.28
N MET A 216 19.03 12.06 -22.89
CA MET A 216 19.04 10.60 -23.11
C MET A 216 19.14 9.76 -21.83
N ARG A 217 19.39 10.39 -20.67
CA ARG A 217 19.35 9.73 -19.35
C ARG A 217 17.93 9.35 -18.90
N VAL A 218 16.91 10.00 -19.45
CA VAL A 218 15.50 9.61 -19.25
C VAL A 218 15.25 8.22 -19.86
N ALA A 219 15.86 7.91 -21.01
CA ALA A 219 15.73 6.60 -21.65
C ALA A 219 16.39 5.48 -20.83
N LEU A 220 17.54 5.75 -20.22
CA LEU A 220 18.17 4.82 -19.26
C LEU A 220 17.24 4.50 -18.10
N SER A 221 16.69 5.55 -17.49
CA SER A 221 15.78 5.41 -16.36
C SER A 221 14.52 4.62 -16.71
N LEU A 222 13.92 4.93 -17.86
CA LEU A 222 12.76 4.20 -18.39
C LEU A 222 13.09 2.71 -18.62
N THR A 223 14.29 2.42 -19.14
CA THR A 223 14.73 1.04 -19.37
C THR A 223 14.89 0.28 -18.04
N VAL A 224 15.54 0.89 -17.04
CA VAL A 224 15.66 0.31 -15.69
C VAL A 224 14.26 0.04 -15.10
N PHE A 225 13.35 1.00 -15.22
CA PHE A 225 11.97 0.87 -14.77
C PHE A 225 11.25 -0.30 -15.45
N LEU A 226 11.28 -0.39 -16.78
CA LEU A 226 10.62 -1.46 -17.52
C LEU A 226 11.19 -2.85 -17.18
N VAL A 227 12.50 -2.97 -16.98
CA VAL A 227 13.12 -4.24 -16.55
C VAL A 227 12.63 -4.63 -15.16
N VAL A 228 12.59 -3.69 -14.22
CA VAL A 228 12.09 -3.95 -12.86
C VAL A 228 10.61 -4.35 -12.88
N GLU A 229 9.76 -3.61 -13.62
CA GLU A 229 8.33 -3.90 -13.71
C GLU A 229 8.05 -5.24 -14.36
N THR A 230 8.73 -5.58 -15.47
CA THR A 230 8.54 -6.87 -16.14
C THR A 230 8.90 -8.05 -15.23
N LEU A 231 9.98 -7.95 -14.46
CA LEU A 231 10.33 -8.95 -13.45
C LEU A 231 9.25 -9.09 -12.37
N CYS A 232 8.66 -7.98 -11.92
CA CYS A 232 7.63 -7.98 -10.90
C CYS A 232 6.27 -8.50 -11.39
N VAL A 233 5.91 -8.23 -12.65
CA VAL A 233 4.71 -8.81 -13.28
C VAL A 233 4.88 -10.33 -13.48
N LEU A 234 6.06 -10.79 -13.90
CA LEU A 234 6.36 -12.22 -13.98
C LEU A 234 6.25 -12.90 -12.61
N LEU A 235 6.68 -12.20 -11.55
CA LEU A 235 6.55 -12.67 -10.18
C LEU A 235 5.07 -12.76 -9.75
N LEU A 236 4.24 -11.77 -10.04
CA LEU A 236 2.80 -11.81 -9.76
C LEU A 236 2.13 -13.00 -10.46
N VAL A 237 2.46 -13.24 -11.73
CA VAL A 237 1.94 -14.41 -12.49
C VAL A 237 2.45 -15.72 -11.89
N GLY A 238 3.72 -15.78 -11.50
CA GLY A 238 4.33 -16.95 -10.87
C GLY A 238 3.67 -17.30 -9.53
N ILE A 239 3.45 -16.31 -8.66
CA ILE A 239 2.71 -16.47 -7.40
C ILE A 239 1.29 -16.96 -7.71
N SER A 240 0.59 -16.28 -8.61
CA SER A 240 -0.77 -16.67 -8.97
C SER A 240 -0.84 -18.11 -9.46
N LYS A 241 0.08 -18.56 -10.32
CA LYS A 241 0.07 -19.95 -10.82
C LYS A 241 0.49 -21.00 -9.79
N ASN A 242 1.51 -20.71 -8.98
CA ASN A 242 2.04 -21.67 -8.01
C ASN A 242 1.14 -21.83 -6.78
N PHE A 243 0.35 -20.80 -6.45
CA PHE A 243 -0.55 -20.80 -5.32
C PHE A 243 -2.02 -21.04 -5.72
N ALA A 244 -2.46 -20.73 -6.95
CA ALA A 244 -3.84 -21.00 -7.41
C ALA A 244 -4.10 -22.46 -7.85
N THR A 245 -3.29 -23.43 -7.44
CA THR A 245 -3.58 -24.85 -7.74
C THR A 245 -4.80 -25.33 -6.94
N PRO A 246 -5.70 -26.18 -7.50
CA PRO A 246 -6.88 -26.70 -6.80
C PRO A 246 -6.55 -27.46 -5.50
N THR A 247 -5.32 -27.96 -5.35
CA THR A 247 -4.80 -28.56 -4.12
C THR A 247 -4.48 -27.55 -3.01
N ALA A 248 -4.26 -26.27 -3.33
CA ALA A 248 -4.05 -25.21 -2.34
C ALA A 248 -5.34 -24.89 -1.58
N LEU A 249 -6.49 -24.96 -2.26
CA LEU A 249 -7.83 -24.82 -1.67
C LEU A 249 -8.15 -25.94 -0.67
N LEU A 250 -7.49 -27.11 -0.79
CA LEU A 250 -7.58 -28.22 0.15
C LEU A 250 -6.46 -28.23 1.21
N GLN A 251 -5.33 -27.55 0.97
CA GLN A 251 -4.22 -27.46 1.93
C GLN A 251 -4.32 -26.24 2.86
N THR A 252 -5.17 -25.25 2.56
CA THR A 252 -5.61 -24.21 3.49
C THR A 252 -6.27 -24.78 4.76
N PHE A 253 -6.76 -26.02 4.71
CA PHE A 253 -7.33 -26.72 5.87
C PHE A 253 -6.29 -27.21 6.90
N SER A 254 -4.98 -26.99 6.68
CA SER A 254 -3.95 -27.30 7.67
C SER A 254 -2.82 -26.27 7.62
N SER A 255 -2.66 -25.47 8.67
CA SER A 255 -1.51 -24.59 8.89
C SER A 255 -0.23 -25.44 9.11
N SER A 256 0.27 -26.06 8.04
CA SER A 256 1.45 -26.91 8.10
C SER A 256 2.72 -26.07 7.89
N ASN A 257 3.83 -26.44 8.53
CA ASN A 257 5.16 -25.82 8.33
C ASN A 257 5.59 -25.70 6.85
N THR A 258 4.97 -26.48 5.97
CA THR A 258 5.12 -26.47 4.52
C THR A 258 4.63 -25.18 3.83
N SER A 259 3.64 -24.48 4.38
CA SER A 259 3.17 -23.21 3.80
C SER A 259 4.08 -22.05 4.18
N ALA A 260 4.55 -22.02 5.44
CA ALA A 260 5.52 -21.03 5.91
C ALA A 260 6.82 -21.08 5.11
N THR A 261 7.35 -22.27 4.88
CA THR A 261 8.58 -22.48 4.08
C THR A 261 8.46 -21.95 2.66
N ARG A 262 7.33 -22.16 1.97
CA ARG A 262 7.07 -21.60 0.62
C ARG A 262 7.09 -20.06 0.59
N TRP A 263 6.58 -19.41 1.65
CA TRP A 263 6.60 -17.96 1.76
C TRP A 263 8.00 -17.40 2.02
N PHE A 264 8.80 -18.10 2.84
CA PHE A 264 10.23 -17.78 3.01
C PHE A 264 11.00 -17.95 1.69
N GLU A 265 10.76 -19.03 0.94
CA GLU A 265 11.37 -19.23 -0.38
C GLU A 265 11.03 -18.10 -1.35
N LEU A 266 9.76 -17.67 -1.38
CA LEU A 266 9.32 -16.54 -2.22
C LEU A 266 10.03 -15.24 -1.82
N ALA A 267 10.09 -14.92 -0.52
CA ALA A 267 10.75 -13.71 -0.04
C ALA A 267 12.25 -13.71 -0.36
N ILE A 268 12.91 -14.86 -0.23
CA ILE A 268 14.31 -15.05 -0.64
C ILE A 268 14.45 -14.84 -2.15
N ALA A 269 13.59 -15.46 -2.97
CA ALA A 269 13.62 -15.31 -4.42
C ALA A 269 13.44 -13.84 -4.86
N ILE A 270 12.53 -13.11 -4.22
CA ILE A 270 12.36 -11.66 -4.42
C ILE A 270 13.66 -10.95 -4.11
N SER A 271 14.19 -11.08 -2.89
CA SER A 271 15.42 -10.39 -2.48
C SER A 271 16.64 -10.73 -3.33
N VAL A 272 16.78 -11.97 -3.80
CA VAL A 272 17.82 -12.38 -4.76
C VAL A 272 17.64 -11.67 -6.10
N THR A 273 16.41 -11.57 -6.60
CA THR A 273 16.09 -10.83 -7.84
C THR A 273 16.39 -9.33 -7.69
N GLN A 274 16.08 -8.74 -6.53
CA GLN A 274 16.42 -7.35 -6.22
C GLN A 274 17.96 -7.15 -6.23
N ALA A 275 18.71 -8.06 -5.61
CA ALA A 275 20.18 -8.02 -5.59
C ALA A 275 20.78 -8.20 -6.99
N LEU A 276 20.26 -9.12 -7.80
CA LEU A 276 20.69 -9.33 -9.18
C LEU A 276 20.47 -8.07 -10.04
N THR A 277 19.35 -7.38 -9.83
CA THR A 277 19.05 -6.11 -10.52
C THR A 277 20.12 -5.05 -10.20
N ILE A 278 20.51 -4.94 -8.94
CA ILE A 278 21.53 -3.97 -8.51
C ILE A 278 22.93 -4.35 -9.01
N LEU A 279 23.30 -5.64 -8.93
CA LEU A 279 24.66 -6.10 -9.20
C LEU A 279 24.95 -6.36 -10.69
N VAL A 280 23.93 -6.69 -11.50
CA VAL A 280 24.10 -7.10 -12.90
C VAL A 280 23.39 -6.14 -13.85
N VAL A 281 22.09 -5.90 -13.65
CA VAL A 281 21.29 -5.08 -14.58
C VAL A 281 21.76 -3.63 -14.57
N MET A 282 22.01 -3.06 -13.38
CA MET A 282 22.40 -1.66 -13.28
C MET A 282 23.80 -1.36 -13.89
N PRO A 283 24.86 -2.14 -13.62
CA PRO A 283 26.17 -1.91 -14.24
C PRO A 283 26.19 -2.17 -15.75
N THR A 284 25.45 -3.18 -16.22
CA THR A 284 25.37 -3.50 -17.66
C THR A 284 24.68 -2.38 -18.44
N LEU A 285 23.53 -1.88 -17.95
CA LEU A 285 22.84 -0.74 -18.57
C LEU A 285 23.70 0.52 -18.58
N ARG A 286 24.54 0.72 -17.57
CA ARG A 286 25.48 1.86 -17.53
C ARG A 286 26.62 1.74 -18.55
N SER A 287 27.03 0.53 -18.90
CA SER A 287 28.11 0.31 -19.88
C SER A 287 27.70 0.68 -21.32
N VAL A 288 26.39 0.83 -21.59
CA VAL A 288 25.87 1.19 -22.90
C VAL A 288 26.08 2.69 -23.15
N ALA A 289 26.96 3.00 -24.11
CA ALA A 289 27.32 4.38 -24.47
C ALA A 289 26.10 5.25 -24.83
N GLY A 290 25.06 4.66 -25.45
CA GLY A 290 23.82 5.35 -25.79
C GLY A 290 23.04 5.91 -24.59
N PHE A 291 23.28 5.43 -23.38
CA PHE A 291 22.62 5.89 -22.15
C PHE A 291 23.45 6.89 -21.33
N SER A 292 24.67 7.19 -21.78
CA SER A 292 25.60 8.09 -21.08
C SER A 292 25.09 9.53 -20.99
N GLY A 293 24.04 9.90 -21.74
CA GLY A 293 23.55 11.27 -21.84
C GLY A 293 24.47 12.15 -22.69
N CYS A 294 24.19 13.45 -22.75
CA CYS A 294 24.97 14.40 -23.56
C CYS A 294 26.28 14.83 -22.85
N VAL A 295 27.13 13.87 -22.50
CA VAL A 295 28.42 14.13 -21.81
C VAL A 295 29.32 15.03 -22.66
N GLU A 296 29.38 14.76 -23.97
CA GLU A 296 30.19 15.54 -24.91
C GLU A 296 29.75 17.01 -25.00
N ILE A 297 28.44 17.27 -24.97
CA ILE A 297 27.88 18.63 -25.00
C ILE A 297 28.20 19.37 -23.70
N TYR A 298 28.16 18.68 -22.56
CA TYR A 298 28.55 19.25 -21.28
C TYR A 298 30.05 19.60 -21.26
N ASP A 299 30.91 18.67 -21.69
CA ASP A 299 32.36 18.88 -21.74
C ASP A 299 32.74 20.01 -22.70
N TRP A 300 32.07 20.10 -23.84
CA TRP A 300 32.22 21.21 -24.78
C TRP A 300 31.81 22.55 -24.13
N ARG A 301 30.62 22.61 -23.52
CA ARG A 301 30.13 23.84 -22.87
C ARG A 301 31.07 24.30 -21.76
N LYS A 302 31.57 23.36 -20.95
CA LYS A 302 32.57 23.62 -19.91
C LYS A 302 33.86 24.20 -20.49
N LYS A 303 34.37 23.61 -21.58
CA LYS A 303 35.57 24.15 -22.27
C LYS A 303 35.33 25.57 -22.77
N VAL A 304 34.21 25.83 -23.44
CA VAL A 304 33.88 27.18 -23.96
C VAL A 304 33.85 28.21 -22.83
N THR A 305 33.14 27.93 -21.74
CA THR A 305 33.07 28.85 -20.59
C THR A 305 34.43 29.08 -19.91
N THR A 306 35.30 28.06 -19.87
CA THR A 306 36.65 28.25 -19.32
C THR A 306 37.50 29.13 -20.23
N TYR A 307 37.39 28.96 -21.55
CA TYR A 307 38.07 29.82 -22.53
C TYR A 307 37.59 31.28 -22.42
N GLU A 308 36.28 31.51 -22.37
CA GLU A 308 35.70 32.86 -22.23
C GLU A 308 36.14 33.54 -20.93
N ALA A 309 36.19 32.81 -19.81
CA ALA A 309 36.65 33.33 -18.52
C ALA A 309 38.15 33.65 -18.52
N GLU A 310 38.98 32.81 -19.16
CA GLU A 310 40.40 33.08 -19.35
C GLU A 310 40.62 34.34 -20.21
N GLU A 311 39.85 34.50 -21.28
CA GLU A 311 39.95 35.65 -22.19
C GLU A 311 39.51 36.95 -21.50
N GLN A 312 38.39 36.94 -20.76
CA GLN A 312 37.99 38.08 -19.93
C GLN A 312 39.04 38.43 -18.87
N SER A 313 39.68 37.45 -18.24
CA SER A 313 40.73 37.70 -17.25
C SER A 313 41.97 38.34 -17.86
N LYS A 314 42.35 37.95 -19.09
CA LYS A 314 43.46 38.57 -19.84
C LYS A 314 43.14 40.02 -20.18
N LEU A 315 41.93 40.30 -20.67
CA LEU A 315 41.47 41.66 -20.99
C LEU A 315 41.41 42.56 -19.75
N LEU A 316 40.95 42.03 -18.61
CA LEU A 316 40.97 42.73 -17.32
C LEU A 316 42.40 43.00 -16.85
N GLN A 317 43.33 42.06 -17.02
CA GLN A 317 44.73 42.24 -16.62
C GLN A 317 45.48 43.26 -17.49
N GLU A 318 45.17 43.33 -18.79
CA GLU A 318 45.66 44.39 -19.69
C GLU A 318 45.07 45.76 -19.36
N SER A 319 43.77 45.83 -19.04
CA SER A 319 43.09 47.05 -18.56
C SER A 319 43.66 47.54 -17.22
N THR A 320 43.95 46.65 -16.28
CA THR A 320 44.45 47.00 -14.93
C THR A 320 45.92 47.46 -14.98
N LYS A 321 46.71 46.98 -15.95
CA LYS A 321 48.07 47.51 -16.19
C LYS A 321 48.07 48.95 -16.70
N ALA A 322 46.93 49.47 -17.19
CA ALA A 322 46.78 50.85 -17.64
C ALA A 322 46.19 51.80 -16.58
N THR A 323 45.75 51.32 -15.41
CA THR A 323 45.16 52.19 -14.36
C THR A 323 45.52 51.66 -12.98
N GLU A 324 46.37 52.39 -12.25
CA GLU A 324 46.81 52.03 -10.91
C GLU A 324 45.69 52.28 -9.87
N LYS A 325 45.51 51.29 -8.99
CA LYS A 325 44.83 51.27 -7.66
C LYS A 325 43.38 50.76 -7.57
N THR A 326 43.29 49.71 -6.73
CA THR A 326 42.19 49.26 -5.85
C THR A 326 40.89 48.79 -6.50
N VAL A 327 40.72 47.47 -6.66
CA VAL A 327 39.43 46.79 -6.41
C VAL A 327 39.70 45.38 -5.86
N VAL A 328 38.92 45.02 -4.84
CA VAL A 328 38.89 43.74 -4.12
C VAL A 328 38.61 42.56 -5.06
N ASP A 329 39.42 41.52 -4.95
CA ASP A 329 39.23 40.21 -5.56
C ASP A 329 37.86 39.62 -5.20
N THR A 330 36.92 39.66 -6.14
CA THR A 330 35.79 38.72 -6.15
C THR A 330 35.74 38.11 -7.54
N LYS A 331 36.40 36.95 -7.68
CA LYS A 331 36.38 36.16 -8.91
C LYS A 331 34.92 35.76 -9.19
N PRO A 332 34.30 36.14 -10.32
CA PRO A 332 32.97 35.66 -10.65
C PRO A 332 33.08 34.16 -10.95
N ASP A 333 32.44 33.32 -10.14
CA ASP A 333 32.38 31.89 -10.36
C ASP A 333 31.52 31.57 -11.60
N ALA A 334 32.12 31.68 -12.79
CA ALA A 334 31.52 31.33 -14.09
C ALA A 334 31.05 29.86 -14.17
N ASN A 335 31.39 29.03 -13.18
CA ASN A 335 30.90 27.66 -13.03
C ASN A 335 29.45 27.55 -12.54
N ASN A 336 28.81 28.64 -12.10
CA ASN A 336 27.44 28.58 -11.57
C ASN A 336 26.36 28.48 -12.66
N ASP A 337 26.63 28.92 -13.89
CA ASP A 337 25.66 28.93 -15.00
C ASP A 337 25.63 27.63 -15.81
N ILE A 338 26.55 26.69 -15.54
CA ILE A 338 26.60 25.39 -16.22
C ILE A 338 25.88 24.35 -15.35
N PRO A 339 24.76 23.75 -15.81
CA PRO A 339 24.08 22.70 -15.08
C PRO A 339 25.04 21.55 -14.76
N LYS A 340 25.29 21.26 -13.47
CA LYS A 340 26.21 20.19 -13.05
C LYS A 340 25.86 18.88 -13.76
N LEU A 341 26.86 18.20 -14.33
CA LEU A 341 26.68 16.90 -14.97
C LEU A 341 26.14 15.90 -13.95
N ASP A 342 24.84 15.62 -14.04
CA ASP A 342 24.22 14.65 -13.15
C ASP A 342 24.58 13.24 -13.56
N SER A 343 24.88 12.39 -12.58
CA SER A 343 25.34 11.04 -12.81
C SER A 343 24.23 10.10 -13.30
N GLY A 344 22.98 10.57 -13.36
CA GLY A 344 21.80 9.86 -13.92
C GLY A 344 20.80 9.39 -12.87
N TRP A 345 21.17 9.41 -11.58
CA TRP A 345 20.28 8.99 -10.49
C TRP A 345 19.04 9.90 -10.34
N ARG A 346 19.09 11.19 -10.72
CA ARG A 346 17.90 12.04 -10.68
C ARG A 346 16.86 11.60 -11.70
N ALA A 347 17.28 11.07 -12.85
CA ALA A 347 16.36 10.49 -13.84
C ALA A 347 15.69 9.21 -13.31
N ILE A 348 16.44 8.35 -12.61
CA ILE A 348 15.90 7.15 -11.94
C ILE A 348 14.90 7.56 -10.85
N LYS A 349 15.28 8.54 -10.05
CA LYS A 349 14.42 9.10 -9.01
C LYS A 349 13.17 9.76 -9.57
N PHE A 350 13.25 10.44 -10.71
CA PHE A 350 12.10 11.04 -11.38
C PHE A 350 11.05 10.00 -11.74
N PHE A 351 11.43 8.92 -12.44
CA PHE A 351 10.48 7.85 -12.76
C PHE A 351 9.96 7.14 -11.52
N THR A 352 10.82 6.92 -10.51
CA THR A 352 10.36 6.36 -9.22
C THR A 352 9.30 7.27 -8.57
N MET A 353 9.46 8.60 -8.64
CA MET A 353 8.46 9.55 -8.13
C MET A 353 7.18 9.52 -8.96
N VAL A 354 7.28 9.41 -10.29
CA VAL A 354 6.11 9.28 -11.18
C VAL A 354 5.29 8.06 -10.77
N VAL A 355 5.93 6.90 -10.60
CA VAL A 355 5.28 5.65 -10.21
C VAL A 355 4.60 5.78 -8.85
N ILE A 356 5.32 6.31 -7.86
CA ILE A 356 4.78 6.49 -6.50
C ILE A 356 3.56 7.42 -6.52
N VAL A 357 3.66 8.58 -7.17
CA VAL A 357 2.55 9.54 -7.24
C VAL A 357 1.37 8.96 -8.02
N TYR A 358 1.62 8.36 -9.19
CA TYR A 358 0.58 7.77 -10.02
C TYR A 358 -0.15 6.63 -9.32
N ALA A 359 0.60 5.68 -8.74
CA ALA A 359 0.06 4.58 -7.96
C ALA A 359 -0.77 5.08 -6.79
N HIS A 360 -0.29 6.10 -6.08
CA HIS A 360 -0.99 6.65 -4.93
C HIS A 360 -2.27 7.41 -5.30
N CYS A 361 -2.29 8.12 -6.43
CA CYS A 361 -3.49 8.77 -6.95
C CYS A 361 -4.56 7.73 -7.36
N ILE A 362 -4.16 6.69 -8.08
CA ILE A 362 -5.09 5.61 -8.46
C ILE A 362 -5.62 4.89 -7.24
N MET A 363 -4.73 4.52 -6.31
CA MET A 363 -5.13 3.90 -5.06
C MET A 363 -6.02 4.83 -4.23
N GLY A 364 -5.80 6.14 -4.26
CA GLY A 364 -6.67 7.11 -3.59
C GLY A 364 -8.11 7.10 -4.10
N ILE A 365 -8.30 6.86 -5.40
CA ILE A 365 -9.63 6.73 -6.02
C ILE A 365 -10.23 5.36 -5.75
N LEU A 366 -9.44 4.29 -5.87
CA LEU A 366 -9.93 2.91 -5.75
C LEU A 366 -10.13 2.45 -4.30
N ASN A 367 -9.24 2.85 -3.38
CA ASN A 367 -9.25 2.47 -1.96
C ASN A 367 -8.41 3.49 -1.14
N TYR A 368 -9.04 4.60 -0.74
CA TYR A 368 -8.35 5.69 -0.03
C TYR A 368 -7.69 5.26 1.30
N PRO A 369 -8.27 4.35 2.14
CA PRO A 369 -7.61 3.91 3.37
C PRO A 369 -6.32 3.15 3.08
N MET A 370 -6.37 2.24 2.09
CA MET A 370 -5.18 1.53 1.64
C MET A 370 -4.13 2.51 1.12
N ALA A 371 -4.53 3.53 0.34
CA ALA A 371 -3.62 4.59 -0.10
C ALA A 371 -2.94 5.26 1.10
N LEU A 372 -3.70 5.70 2.12
CA LEU A 372 -3.14 6.40 3.28
C LEU A 372 -2.14 5.55 4.07
N PHE A 373 -2.42 4.26 4.31
CA PHE A 373 -1.46 3.35 4.96
C PHE A 373 -0.21 3.14 4.09
N CYS A 374 -0.41 3.02 2.78
CA CYS A 374 0.67 2.89 1.81
C CYS A 374 1.50 4.17 1.66
N ALA A 375 0.97 5.35 2.03
CA ALA A 375 1.67 6.63 1.96
C ALA A 375 2.96 6.63 2.78
N ILE A 376 2.95 5.95 3.94
CA ILE A 376 4.05 5.96 4.90
C ILE A 376 5.33 5.37 4.27
N PRO A 377 5.37 4.09 3.84
CA PRO A 377 6.56 3.55 3.20
C PRO A 377 6.92 4.28 1.90
N MET A 378 5.93 4.73 1.13
CA MET A 378 6.16 5.46 -0.12
C MET A 378 6.83 6.83 0.10
N ALA A 379 6.47 7.54 1.17
CA ALA A 379 7.11 8.78 1.56
C ALA A 379 8.57 8.56 1.98
N HIS A 380 8.90 7.41 2.57
CA HIS A 380 10.29 7.04 2.85
C HIS A 380 11.08 6.79 1.56
N PHE A 381 10.55 6.00 0.63
CA PHE A 381 11.15 5.76 -0.69
C PHE A 381 11.38 7.07 -1.46
N ALA A 382 10.47 8.03 -1.35
CA ALA A 382 10.62 9.33 -1.99
C ALA A 382 11.79 10.20 -1.49
N ARG A 383 12.20 9.99 -0.24
CA ARG A 383 13.29 10.74 0.40
C ARG A 383 14.68 10.15 0.13
N VAL A 384 14.76 8.97 -0.49
CA VAL A 384 16.03 8.29 -0.75
C VAL A 384 16.88 9.11 -1.72
N VAL A 385 18.17 9.18 -1.41
CA VAL A 385 19.20 9.96 -2.12
C VAL A 385 20.48 9.10 -2.11
N PRO A 386 21.35 9.19 -3.13
CA PRO A 386 22.57 8.40 -3.21
C PRO A 386 23.49 8.59 -2.00
N PHE A 387 24.11 7.49 -1.56
CA PHE A 387 24.97 7.44 -0.38
C PHE A 387 26.07 8.51 -0.39
N GLY A 388 26.69 8.78 -1.54
CA GLY A 388 27.79 9.76 -1.62
C GLY A 388 27.37 11.22 -1.52
N THR A 389 26.09 11.56 -1.64
CA THR A 389 25.61 12.96 -1.60
C THR A 389 24.96 13.37 -0.27
N ALA A 390 24.58 12.40 0.56
CA ALA A 390 23.87 12.65 1.81
C ALA A 390 24.80 12.68 3.02
N THR A 391 24.37 13.36 4.08
CA THR A 391 25.10 13.41 5.36
C THR A 391 25.04 12.04 6.05
N LEU A 392 26.04 11.74 6.90
CA LEU A 392 26.11 10.50 7.67
C LEU A 392 24.79 10.12 8.38
N PRO A 393 24.11 11.00 9.15
CA PRO A 393 22.86 10.63 9.82
C PRO A 393 21.73 10.32 8.84
N LYS A 394 21.67 11.06 7.71
CA LYS A 394 20.66 10.83 6.67
C LYS A 394 20.89 9.50 5.95
N ASN A 395 22.15 9.11 5.74
CA ASN A 395 22.49 7.80 5.18
C ASN A 395 22.13 6.65 6.13
N VAL A 396 22.41 6.79 7.43
CA VAL A 396 22.03 5.79 8.44
C VAL A 396 20.50 5.65 8.50
N TRP A 397 19.77 6.77 8.52
CA TRP A 397 18.31 6.77 8.52
C TRP A 397 17.72 6.11 7.26
N ASN A 398 18.20 6.51 6.08
CA ASN A 398 17.74 5.93 4.81
C ASN A 398 18.06 4.44 4.73
N GLY A 399 19.27 4.03 5.14
CA GLY A 399 19.68 2.63 5.17
C GLY A 399 18.84 1.79 6.13
N LEU A 400 18.54 2.30 7.33
CA LEU A 400 17.68 1.64 8.30
C LEU A 400 16.28 1.40 7.74
N TRP A 401 15.65 2.42 7.14
CA TRP A 401 14.31 2.28 6.56
C TRP A 401 14.29 1.38 5.33
N LEU A 402 15.30 1.43 4.46
CA LEU A 402 15.43 0.52 3.31
C LEU A 402 15.63 -0.94 3.75
N PHE A 403 16.37 -1.15 4.83
CA PHE A 403 16.55 -2.48 5.43
C PHE A 403 15.23 -2.98 6.05
N LEU A 404 14.57 -2.15 6.86
CA LEU A 404 13.31 -2.52 7.54
C LEU A 404 12.16 -2.80 6.56
N SER A 405 12.17 -2.11 5.41
CA SER A 405 11.19 -2.29 4.33
C SER A 405 11.58 -3.39 3.32
N SER A 406 12.70 -4.08 3.51
CA SER A 406 13.04 -5.23 2.66
C SER A 406 12.00 -6.34 2.82
N PRO A 407 11.50 -6.96 1.73
CA PRO A 407 10.49 -8.02 1.80
C PRO A 407 10.83 -9.15 2.77
N LEU A 408 12.11 -9.54 2.84
CA LEU A 408 12.60 -10.59 3.73
C LEU A 408 12.61 -10.16 5.20
N VAL A 409 13.04 -8.92 5.48
CA VAL A 409 13.07 -8.36 6.85
C VAL A 409 11.64 -8.14 7.36
N LEU A 410 10.76 -7.64 6.49
CA LEU A 410 9.35 -7.45 6.81
C LEU A 410 8.68 -8.78 7.17
N LEU A 411 8.98 -9.86 6.45
CA LEU A 411 8.47 -11.21 6.76
C LEU A 411 9.01 -11.75 8.10
N ILE A 412 10.29 -11.51 8.42
CA ILE A 412 10.89 -11.87 9.71
C ILE A 412 10.25 -11.08 10.87
N LEU A 413 10.07 -9.78 10.71
CA LEU A 413 9.48 -8.91 11.75
C LEU A 413 8.01 -9.24 11.99
N LEU A 414 7.25 -9.51 10.93
CA LEU A 414 5.88 -9.96 11.05
C LEU A 414 5.83 -11.29 11.82
N ASN A 415 6.75 -12.22 11.56
CA ASN A 415 6.80 -13.52 12.23
C ASN A 415 7.16 -13.38 13.71
N TRP A 416 8.02 -12.42 14.03
CA TRP A 416 8.35 -12.06 15.41
C TRP A 416 7.15 -11.48 16.16
N SER A 417 6.26 -10.74 15.48
CA SER A 417 5.15 -10.04 16.12
C SER A 417 3.99 -10.94 16.57
N ARG A 418 4.10 -12.28 16.41
CA ARG A 418 3.05 -13.28 16.72
C ARG A 418 1.74 -13.06 15.95
N LEU A 419 1.70 -12.15 14.98
CA LEU A 419 0.66 -12.16 13.95
C LEU A 419 0.95 -13.35 13.04
N ASP A 420 -0.05 -14.19 12.76
CA ASP A 420 0.07 -15.29 11.81
C ASP A 420 0.34 -14.73 10.41
N VAL A 421 1.63 -14.53 10.10
CA VAL A 421 2.11 -13.95 8.84
C VAL A 421 1.64 -14.77 7.66
N VAL A 422 1.68 -16.10 7.82
CA VAL A 422 1.27 -17.05 6.81
C VAL A 422 -0.22 -16.89 6.52
N ALA A 423 -1.06 -16.70 7.54
CA ALA A 423 -2.48 -16.48 7.35
C ALA A 423 -2.79 -15.14 6.66
N GLY A 424 -2.07 -14.08 7.01
CA GLY A 424 -2.24 -12.78 6.35
C GLY A 424 -1.79 -12.78 4.88
N LEU A 425 -0.67 -13.47 4.58
CA LEU A 425 -0.11 -13.55 3.23
C LEU A 425 -0.90 -14.54 2.36
N SER A 426 -1.36 -15.65 2.92
CA SER A 426 -2.30 -16.56 2.26
C SER A 426 -3.62 -15.85 1.99
N TYR A 427 -4.18 -15.15 2.97
CA TYR A 427 -5.39 -14.35 2.78
C TYR A 427 -5.25 -13.35 1.63
N ALA A 428 -4.11 -12.66 1.50
CA ALA A 428 -3.89 -11.72 0.40
C ALA A 428 -3.87 -12.39 -0.99
N VAL A 429 -3.33 -13.61 -1.09
CA VAL A 429 -3.32 -14.38 -2.35
C VAL A 429 -4.65 -15.05 -2.62
N ASP A 430 -5.24 -15.68 -1.62
CA ASP A 430 -6.53 -16.37 -1.72
C ASP A 430 -7.64 -15.36 -2.06
N SER A 431 -7.65 -14.20 -1.39
CA SER A 431 -8.57 -13.10 -1.72
C SER A 431 -8.36 -12.57 -3.14
N PHE A 432 -7.13 -12.61 -3.66
CA PHE A 432 -6.87 -12.20 -5.05
C PHE A 432 -7.38 -13.25 -6.05
N VAL A 433 -7.15 -14.54 -5.77
CA VAL A 433 -7.61 -15.67 -6.60
C VAL A 433 -9.13 -15.75 -6.61
N GLN A 434 -9.76 -15.60 -5.44
CA GLN A 434 -11.22 -15.58 -5.25
C GLN A 434 -11.87 -14.25 -5.69
N ARG A 435 -11.07 -13.26 -6.15
CA ARG A 435 -11.52 -11.93 -6.60
C ARG A 435 -12.24 -11.10 -5.52
N VAL A 436 -12.00 -11.41 -4.24
CA VAL A 436 -12.54 -10.68 -3.08
C VAL A 436 -11.73 -9.40 -2.81
N ASN A 437 -10.40 -9.49 -2.85
CA ASN A 437 -9.50 -8.33 -2.74
C ASN A 437 -8.43 -8.36 -3.84
N LEU A 438 -8.71 -7.65 -4.94
CA LEU A 438 -7.85 -7.58 -6.13
C LEU A 438 -6.67 -6.62 -5.96
N LEU A 439 -6.72 -5.72 -4.97
CA LEU A 439 -5.80 -4.57 -4.86
C LEU A 439 -4.55 -4.91 -4.05
N ALA A 440 -4.67 -5.67 -2.96
CA ALA A 440 -3.56 -5.90 -2.03
C ALA A 440 -2.37 -6.61 -2.68
N LEU A 441 -2.59 -7.76 -3.33
CA LEU A 441 -1.51 -8.53 -3.97
C LEU A 441 -0.89 -7.78 -5.15
N ALA A 442 -1.73 -7.15 -5.98
CA ALA A 442 -1.28 -6.34 -7.11
C ALA A 442 -0.42 -5.15 -6.65
N TYR A 443 -0.79 -4.50 -5.54
CA TYR A 443 -0.01 -3.41 -4.96
C TYR A 443 1.35 -3.88 -4.43
N ILE A 444 1.38 -4.99 -3.70
CA ILE A 444 2.64 -5.55 -3.17
C ILE A 444 3.60 -5.88 -4.33
N CYS A 445 3.10 -6.56 -5.37
CA CYS A 445 3.94 -7.03 -6.46
C CYS A 445 4.32 -5.91 -7.45
N CYS A 446 3.37 -5.10 -7.89
CA CYS A 446 3.56 -4.15 -9.00
C CYS A 446 3.84 -2.71 -8.56
N ILE A 447 3.78 -2.39 -7.26
CA ILE A 447 4.05 -1.03 -6.78
C ILE A 447 5.12 -1.06 -5.69
N TYR A 448 4.91 -1.86 -4.63
CA TYR A 448 5.80 -1.86 -3.47
C TYR A 448 7.19 -2.41 -3.79
N ILE A 449 7.28 -3.62 -4.37
CA ILE A 449 8.57 -4.25 -4.73
C ILE A 449 9.33 -3.39 -5.77
N PRO A 450 8.72 -2.91 -6.88
CA PRO A 450 9.36 -1.99 -7.81
C PRO A 450 9.86 -0.71 -7.15
N ALA A 451 9.03 -0.02 -6.37
CA ALA A 451 9.43 1.22 -5.71
C ALA A 451 10.60 1.00 -4.73
N HIS A 452 10.60 -0.13 -4.00
CA HIS A 452 11.68 -0.51 -3.10
C HIS A 452 12.99 -0.81 -3.87
N THR A 453 12.93 -1.60 -4.95
CA THR A 453 14.11 -1.90 -5.78
C THR A 453 14.71 -0.67 -6.43
N LEU A 454 13.89 0.21 -7.01
CA LEU A 454 14.36 1.47 -7.58
C LEU A 454 14.98 2.38 -6.51
N SER A 455 14.41 2.40 -5.30
CA SER A 455 14.99 3.14 -4.17
C SER A 455 16.35 2.59 -3.75
N LEU A 456 16.53 1.26 -3.73
CA LEU A 456 17.82 0.63 -3.50
C LEU A 456 18.83 1.02 -4.58
N VAL A 457 18.43 0.97 -5.86
CA VAL A 457 19.27 1.38 -6.99
C VAL A 457 19.73 2.84 -6.85
N ILE A 458 18.83 3.74 -6.42
CA ILE A 458 19.17 5.15 -6.17
C ILE A 458 20.14 5.28 -4.99
N TRP A 459 19.93 4.53 -3.91
CA TRP A 459 20.76 4.62 -2.71
C TRP A 459 22.20 4.12 -2.95
N THR A 460 22.34 3.00 -3.67
CA THR A 460 23.64 2.41 -4.04
C THR A 460 24.30 3.13 -5.22
N TYR A 461 23.65 4.15 -5.79
CA TYR A 461 24.17 4.83 -6.97
C TYR A 461 25.51 5.50 -6.66
N PRO A 462 26.58 5.23 -7.43
CA PRO A 462 27.88 5.84 -7.20
C PRO A 462 27.82 7.32 -7.58
N SER A 463 27.73 8.18 -6.56
CA SER A 463 27.83 9.63 -6.70
C SER A 463 29.17 10.11 -6.15
N VAL A 464 29.89 10.95 -6.89
CA VAL A 464 31.11 11.59 -6.39
C VAL A 464 30.76 12.41 -5.14
N PRO A 465 31.43 12.19 -4.00
CA PRO A 465 31.16 12.98 -2.81
C PRO A 465 31.45 14.45 -3.11
N HIS A 466 30.60 15.35 -2.57
CA HIS A 466 30.86 16.79 -2.58
C HIS A 466 32.05 17.08 -1.65
N SER A 467 33.24 16.65 -2.04
CA SER A 467 34.47 16.88 -1.29
C SER A 467 34.99 18.25 -1.71
N GLY A 468 34.82 19.23 -0.83
CA GLY A 468 35.64 20.44 -0.82
C GLY A 468 37.09 20.15 -0.42
N LYS A 469 37.71 19.09 -0.94
CA LYS A 469 39.15 18.88 -0.84
C LYS A 469 39.76 19.22 -2.19
N LYS A 470 40.46 20.36 -2.21
CA LYS A 470 41.45 20.69 -3.23
C LYS A 470 42.28 19.44 -3.49
N GLN A 471 42.12 18.86 -4.67
CA GLN A 471 43.03 17.88 -5.21
C GLN A 471 44.36 18.61 -5.40
N LYS A 472 45.30 18.43 -4.46
CA LYS A 472 46.70 18.76 -4.72
C LYS A 472 47.11 17.81 -5.85
N LEU A 473 47.28 18.37 -7.05
CA LEU A 473 48.15 17.75 -8.03
C LEU A 473 49.55 17.73 -7.40
N GLU A 474 50.11 16.55 -7.24
CA GLU A 474 51.56 16.34 -7.25
C GLU A 474 51.98 15.96 -8.67
#